data_AF-A0A8B6CZF1-F1
#
_entry.id   AF-A0A8B6CZF1-F1
#
_cell.length_a   1.000
_cell.length_b   1.000
_cell.length_c   1.000
_cell.angle_alpha   90.00
_cell.angle_beta   90.00
_cell.angle_gamma   90.00
#
_symmetry.space_group_name_H-M   'P 1'
#
loop_
_entity.id
_entity.type
_entity.pdbx_description
1 polymer ?
#
loop_
_entity_poly.entity_id
_entity_poly.type
_entity_poly.pdbx_seq_one_letter_code
_entity_poly.pdbx_strand_id
1 'polypeptide(L)'
;MEKEIISSALVDDLIDKQRNVYAQKTFSYEVETAMTENGDLEEAIFCKLIREWYQAEDEPGIAALERCERRLNLRTWLLDKIDIGKFPPPGRHVKGFL
;
A
#
# COMPACT_ATOMS: atom_id res chain seq x y z
N MET A 1 30.10 -12.97 27.01
CA MET A 1 28.86 -12.57 26.33
C MET A 1 29.29 -11.87 25.06
N GLU A 2 29.35 -12.61 23.96
CA GLU A 2 29.70 -12.04 22.65
C GLU A 2 28.63 -11.01 22.29
N LYS A 3 29.05 -9.78 21.97
CA LYS A 3 28.15 -8.81 21.36
C LYS A 3 27.92 -9.29 19.94
N GLU A 4 26.72 -9.77 19.63
CA GLU A 4 26.31 -9.98 18.24
C GLU A 4 26.42 -8.64 17.51
N ILE A 5 27.42 -8.54 16.64
CA ILE A 5 27.62 -7.37 15.80
C ILE A 5 26.60 -7.47 14.68
N ILE A 6 25.52 -6.69 14.79
CA ILE A 6 24.54 -6.53 13.73
C ILE A 6 25.26 -5.91 12.53
N SER A 7 25.12 -6.51 11.34
CA SER A 7 25.73 -5.97 10.14
C SER A 7 25.10 -4.62 9.78
N SER A 8 25.91 -3.69 9.28
CA SER A 8 25.40 -2.38 8.82
C SER A 8 24.30 -2.52 7.77
N ALA A 9 24.42 -3.51 6.88
CA ALA A 9 23.41 -3.80 5.87
C ALA A 9 22.04 -4.17 6.46
N LEU A 10 22.01 -4.92 7.57
CA LEU A 10 20.75 -5.26 8.25
C LEU A 10 20.15 -4.02 8.93
N VAL A 11 20.98 -3.14 9.50
CA VAL A 11 20.52 -1.88 10.07
C VAL A 11 19.91 -0.97 9.00
N ASP A 12 20.58 -0.85 7.84
CA ASP A 12 20.10 -0.03 6.73
C ASP A 12 18.78 -0.56 6.17
N ASP A 13 18.64 -1.87 5.96
CA ASP A 13 17.39 -2.50 5.51
C ASP A 13 16.22 -2.27 6.48
N LEU A 14 16.48 -2.38 7.79
CA LEU A 14 15.45 -2.12 8.81
C LEU A 14 15.01 -0.65 8.82
N ILE A 15 15.94 0.28 8.62
CA ILE A 15 15.64 1.72 8.54
C ILE A 15 14.88 2.04 7.25
N ASP A 16 15.33 1.50 6.12
CA ASP A 16 14.76 1.79 4.80
C ASP A 16 13.31 1.31 4.69
N LYS A 17 12.97 0.15 5.27
CA LYS A 17 11.58 -0.35 5.35
C LYS A 17 10.62 0.61 6.04
N GLN A 18 11.11 1.48 6.93
CA GLN A 18 10.29 2.45 7.64
C GLN A 18 10.23 3.82 6.95
N ARG A 19 11.00 4.03 5.86
CA ARG A 19 11.04 5.31 5.16
C ARG A 19 9.86 5.46 4.19
N ASN A 20 8.95 6.36 4.53
CA ASN A 20 7.78 6.70 3.71
C ASN A 20 8.17 7.15 2.27
N VAL A 21 9.33 7.78 2.10
CA VAL A 21 9.83 8.23 0.79
C VAL A 21 9.91 7.08 -0.22
N TYR A 22 10.29 5.88 0.22
CA TYR A 22 10.34 4.73 -0.70
C TYR A 22 8.94 4.24 -1.05
N ALA A 23 8.02 4.20 -0.09
CA ALA A 23 6.63 3.88 -0.37
C ALA A 23 6.01 4.84 -1.41
N GLN A 24 6.22 6.15 -1.24
CA GLN A 24 5.75 7.15 -2.20
C GLN A 24 6.38 7.01 -3.59
N LYS A 25 7.66 6.61 -3.67
CA LYS A 25 8.32 6.29 -4.96
C LYS A 25 7.76 5.01 -5.59
N THR A 26 7.46 4.00 -4.79
CA THR A 26 6.84 2.75 -5.28
C THR A 26 5.45 3.01 -5.85
N PHE A 27 4.66 3.88 -5.22
CA PHE A 27 3.31 4.22 -5.64
C PHE A 27 3.25 5.53 -6.46
N SER A 28 4.27 5.80 -7.27
CA SER A 28 4.35 7.04 -8.04
C SER A 28 3.53 6.97 -9.33
N TYR A 29 3.32 8.14 -9.96
CA TYR A 29 2.63 8.22 -11.25
C TYR A 29 3.41 7.53 -12.37
N GLU A 30 4.74 7.59 -12.32
CA GLU A 30 5.62 6.94 -13.27
C GLU A 30 5.47 5.41 -13.18
N VAL A 31 5.36 4.86 -11.97
CA VAL A 31 5.15 3.42 -11.77
C VAL A 31 3.76 2.98 -12.25
N GLU A 32 2.70 3.73 -11.94
CA GLU A 32 1.36 3.48 -12.49
C GLU A 32 1.37 3.47 -14.03
N THR A 33 2.04 4.45 -14.63
CA THR A 33 2.14 4.57 -16.09
C THR A 33 2.85 3.37 -16.68
N ALA A 34 4.00 2.99 -16.12
CA ALA A 34 4.75 1.82 -16.57
C ALA A 34 3.95 0.51 -16.43
N MET A 35 3.22 0.33 -15.33
CA MET A 35 2.30 -0.81 -15.14
C MET A 35 1.19 -0.82 -16.19
N THR A 36 0.60 0.35 -16.47
CA THR A 36 -0.45 0.49 -17.49
C THR A 36 0.08 0.13 -18.88
N GLU A 37 1.27 0.62 -19.25
CA GLU A 37 1.92 0.33 -20.52
C GLU A 37 2.29 -1.15 -20.69
N ASN A 38 2.64 -1.82 -19.60
CA ASN A 38 2.92 -3.26 -19.57
C ASN A 38 1.64 -4.13 -19.58
N GLY A 39 0.46 -3.54 -19.37
CA GLY A 39 -0.81 -4.26 -19.30
C GLY A 39 -1.20 -4.76 -17.91
N ASP A 40 -0.44 -4.38 -16.86
CA ASP A 40 -0.69 -4.70 -15.45
C ASP A 40 -1.75 -3.74 -14.88
N LEU A 41 -2.97 -3.80 -15.42
CA LEU A 41 -4.01 -2.78 -15.19
C LEU A 41 -4.53 -2.75 -13.74
N GLU A 42 -4.66 -3.90 -13.08
CA GLU A 42 -5.17 -3.97 -11.71
C GLU A 42 -4.16 -3.38 -10.71
N GLU A 43 -2.88 -3.71 -10.90
CA GLU A 43 -1.75 -3.17 -10.15
C GLU A 43 -1.58 -1.67 -10.38
N ALA A 44 -1.75 -1.19 -11.62
CA ALA A 44 -1.74 0.24 -11.94
C ALA A 44 -2.85 0.99 -11.19
N ILE A 45 -4.07 0.43 -11.18
CA ILE A 45 -5.20 0.99 -10.41
C ILE A 45 -4.88 1.02 -8.92
N PHE A 46 -4.35 -0.07 -8.38
CA PHE A 46 -3.95 -0.12 -6.97
C PHE A 46 -2.89 0.94 -6.65
N CYS A 47 -1.88 1.09 -7.50
CA CYS A 47 -0.84 2.09 -7.39
C CYS A 47 -1.41 3.52 -7.31
N LYS A 48 -2.33 3.84 -8.22
CA LYS A 48 -3.08 5.11 -8.21
C LYS A 48 -3.82 5.33 -6.90
N LEU A 49 -4.58 4.34 -6.44
CA LEU A 49 -5.40 4.45 -5.22
C LEU A 49 -4.55 4.73 -3.98
N ILE A 50 -3.39 4.06 -3.84
CA ILE A 50 -2.47 4.32 -2.74
C ILE A 50 -1.89 5.73 -2.81
N ARG A 51 -1.48 6.18 -4.00
CA ARG A 51 -0.97 7.55 -4.20
C ARG A 51 -2.01 8.60 -3.81
N GLU A 52 -3.24 8.44 -4.30
CA GLU A 52 -4.34 9.36 -4.00
C GLU A 52 -4.69 9.38 -2.52
N TRP A 53 -4.59 8.23 -1.84
CA TRP A 53 -4.76 8.14 -0.39
C TRP A 53 -3.67 8.93 0.35
N TYR A 54 -2.39 8.77 0.00
CA TYR A 54 -1.31 9.58 0.60
C TYR A 54 -1.54 11.09 0.39
N GLN A 55 -1.92 11.49 -0.82
CA GLN A 55 -2.24 12.89 -1.11
C GLN A 55 -3.43 13.39 -0.27
N ALA A 56 -4.44 12.55 -0.04
CA ALA A 56 -5.59 12.94 0.77
C ALA A 56 -5.23 13.21 2.24
N GLU A 57 -4.21 12.55 2.77
CA GLU A 57 -3.73 12.75 4.15
C GLU A 57 -2.84 13.99 4.29
N ASP A 58 -1.85 14.16 3.41
CA ASP A 58 -0.77 15.13 3.62
C ASP A 58 -0.77 16.33 2.64
N GLU A 59 -1.42 16.25 1.48
CA GLU A 59 -1.34 17.30 0.45
C GLU A 59 -2.24 18.51 0.80
N PRO A 60 -1.69 19.74 0.86
CA PRO A 60 -2.48 20.95 1.06
C PRO A 60 -3.28 21.31 -0.21
N GLY A 61 -4.39 22.05 -0.04
CA GLY A 61 -5.17 22.57 -1.16
C GLY A 61 -6.22 21.62 -1.76
N ILE A 62 -6.30 20.38 -1.29
CA ILE A 62 -7.39 19.45 -1.68
C ILE A 62 -8.65 19.76 -0.87
N ALA A 63 -9.79 19.84 -1.55
CA ALA A 63 -11.08 20.07 -0.90
C ALA A 63 -11.47 18.92 0.05
N ALA A 64 -12.20 19.22 1.13
CA ALA A 64 -12.56 18.22 2.13
C ALA A 64 -13.37 17.05 1.55
N LEU A 65 -14.29 17.33 0.63
CA LEU A 65 -15.09 16.30 -0.05
C LEU A 65 -14.20 15.37 -0.88
N GLU A 66 -13.30 15.94 -1.68
CA GLU A 66 -12.37 15.19 -2.53
C GLU A 66 -11.43 14.30 -1.69
N ARG A 67 -10.96 14.77 -0.53
CA ARG A 67 -10.20 13.93 0.41
C ARG A 67 -11.01 12.72 0.88
N CYS A 68 -12.28 12.92 1.22
CA CYS A 68 -13.17 11.82 1.62
C CYS A 68 -13.38 10.82 0.49
N GLU A 69 -13.57 11.29 -0.75
CA GLU A 69 -13.74 10.44 -1.92
C GLU A 69 -12.49 9.58 -2.17
N ARG A 70 -11.29 10.19 -2.18
CA ARG A 70 -10.02 9.46 -2.34
C ARG A 70 -9.84 8.36 -1.30
N ARG A 71 -10.15 8.63 -0.02
CA ARG A 71 -10.13 7.63 1.06
C ARG A 71 -11.15 6.51 0.83
N LEU A 72 -12.36 6.85 0.41
CA LEU A 72 -13.43 5.88 0.14
C LEU A 72 -13.13 4.99 -1.07
N ASN A 73 -12.45 5.51 -2.09
CA ASN A 73 -12.07 4.74 -3.28
C ASN A 73 -11.15 3.57 -2.91
N LEU A 74 -10.08 3.83 -2.14
CA LEU A 74 -9.18 2.77 -1.68
C LEU A 74 -9.92 1.74 -0.82
N ARG A 75 -10.76 2.20 0.14
CA ARG A 75 -11.57 1.31 0.96
C ARG A 75 -12.48 0.42 0.11
N THR A 76 -13.16 1.01 -0.87
CA THR A 76 -14.09 0.29 -1.74
C THR A 76 -13.37 -0.76 -2.55
N TRP A 77 -12.21 -0.42 -3.13
CA TRP A 77 -11.39 -1.35 -3.88
C TRP A 77 -10.91 -2.53 -3.01
N LEU A 78 -10.42 -2.26 -1.80
CA LEU A 78 -9.97 -3.31 -0.87
C LEU A 78 -11.10 -4.27 -0.45
N LEU A 79 -12.33 -3.76 -0.36
CA LEU A 79 -13.48 -4.55 0.06
C LEU A 79 -14.18 -5.26 -1.11
N ASP A 80 -13.94 -4.87 -2.37
CA ASP A 80 -14.56 -5.47 -3.56
C ASP A 80 -14.33 -6.99 -3.64
N LYS A 81 -13.16 -7.46 -3.19
CA LYS A 81 -12.80 -8.88 -3.21
C LYS A 81 -13.14 -9.65 -1.93
N ILE A 82 -13.72 -8.98 -0.93
CA ILE A 82 -13.98 -9.57 0.40
C ILE A 82 -15.48 -9.78 0.60
N ASP A 83 -15.89 -11.04 0.69
CA ASP A 83 -17.23 -11.39 1.18
C ASP A 83 -17.26 -11.34 2.72
N ILE A 84 -17.64 -10.17 3.25
CA ILE A 84 -17.75 -9.93 4.71
C ILE A 84 -18.86 -10.80 5.33
N GLY A 85 -19.84 -11.26 4.54
CA GLY A 85 -20.93 -12.11 5.01
C GLY A 85 -20.56 -13.61 5.12
N LYS A 86 -19.41 -14.01 4.59
CA LYS A 86 -18.97 -15.40 4.56
C LYS A 86 -18.46 -15.89 5.93
N PHE A 87 -18.91 -17.07 6.34
CA PHE A 87 -18.38 -17.79 7.51
C PHE A 87 -17.56 -19.03 7.08
N PRO A 88 -16.34 -19.25 7.63
CA PRO A 88 -15.63 -18.37 8.55
C PRO A 88 -15.18 -17.07 7.87
N PRO A 89 -15.07 -15.95 8.62
CA PRO A 89 -14.61 -14.68 8.09
C PRO A 89 -13.33 -14.83 7.26
N PRO A 90 -13.21 -14.14 6.11
CA PRO A 90 -11.98 -14.09 5.34
C PRO A 90 -10.79 -13.70 6.24
N GLY A 91 -9.66 -14.41 6.09
CA GLY A 91 -8.46 -14.20 6.91
C GLY A 91 -8.47 -14.89 8.28
N ARG A 92 -9.59 -15.50 8.73
CA ARG A 92 -9.64 -16.22 10.02
C ARG A 92 -8.74 -17.46 10.02
N HIS A 93 -8.50 -18.08 8.88
CA HIS A 93 -7.65 -19.26 8.74
C HIS A 93 -6.63 -19.01 7.61
N VAL A 94 -5.35 -18.85 7.97
CA VAL A 94 -4.25 -18.90 7.01
C VAL A 94 -4.01 -20.38 6.73
N LYS A 95 -4.35 -20.84 5.52
CA LYS A 95 -3.96 -22.19 5.05
C LYS A 95 -2.43 -22.21 4.99
N GLY A 96 -1.76 -22.88 5.94
CA GLY A 96 -0.31 -23.12 5.86
C GLY A 96 0.53 -23.06 7.13
N PHE A 97 -0.04 -22.92 8.33
CA PHE A 97 0.71 -23.16 9.58
C PHE A 97 0.07 -24.31 10.38
N LEU A 98 0.34 -25.53 9.93
CA LEU A 98 0.36 -26.76 10.72
C LEU A 98 1.50 -27.64 10.20
#